data_AF-A0A944JH23-F1
#
_entry.id   AF-A0A944JH23-F1
#
_cell.length_a   1.000
_cell.length_b   1.000
_cell.length_c   1.000
_cell.angle_alpha   90.00
_cell.angle_beta   90.00
_cell.angle_gamma   90.00
#
_symmetry.space_group_name_H-M   'P 1'
#
loop_
_entity.id
_entity.type
_entity.pdbx_description
1 polymer ?
#
loop_
_entity_poly.entity_id
_entity_poly.type
_entity_poly.pdbx_seq_one_letter_code
_entity_poly.pdbx_strand_id
1 'polypeptide(L)'
;MAGHVTAQSNGGVAGRITLVRIILREDITWSNVWIGLAGLVAAAVLSNCYLGVYSAAGTLLGTTTDISASLMTGATAKALPLVTPFAAAAGTYFIAILLNGTWAPNSLTFKASGAGVSVNAGLTAPNLRYSNTLTSQTSLPSSLTLSGQLTSFINTGWASQWYGVS
;
A
#
# COMPACT_ATOMS: atom_id res chain seq x y z
N MET A 1 -4.88 -22.28 24.07
CA MET A 1 -5.53 -22.38 22.75
C MET A 1 -5.51 -20.99 22.13
N ALA A 2 -4.66 -20.75 21.13
CA ALA A 2 -4.69 -19.48 20.40
C ALA A 2 -5.81 -19.57 19.37
N GLY A 3 -6.89 -18.80 19.58
CA GLY A 3 -8.00 -18.72 18.65
C GLY A 3 -7.50 -18.26 17.28
N HIS A 4 -7.84 -19.01 16.24
CA HIS A 4 -7.66 -18.55 14.86
C HIS A 4 -8.55 -17.31 14.66
N VAL A 5 -7.92 -16.15 14.49
CA VAL A 5 -8.63 -14.89 14.23
C VAL A 5 -8.95 -14.81 12.74
N THR A 6 -10.17 -15.21 12.36
CA THR A 6 -10.78 -14.90 11.07
C THR A 6 -11.50 -13.56 11.14
N ALA A 7 -10.75 -12.48 10.92
CA ALA A 7 -11.35 -11.20 10.52
C ALA A 7 -11.42 -11.14 8.99
N GLN A 8 -12.63 -11.18 8.43
CA GLN A 8 -12.89 -10.79 7.04
C GLN A 8 -12.50 -9.32 6.86
N SER A 9 -11.77 -9.00 5.79
CA SER A 9 -11.81 -7.64 5.27
C SER A 9 -13.23 -7.40 4.77
N ASN A 10 -13.90 -6.36 5.30
CA ASN A 10 -15.07 -5.82 4.62
C ASN A 10 -14.62 -5.44 3.19
N GLY A 11 -15.45 -5.73 2.19
CA GLY A 11 -15.02 -5.83 0.80
C GLY A 11 -14.12 -4.68 0.31
N GLY A 12 -13.20 -5.01 -0.60
CA GLY A 12 -12.30 -4.03 -1.19
C GLY A 12 -13.08 -2.83 -1.72
N VAL A 13 -12.70 -1.63 -1.28
CA VAL A 13 -13.32 -0.39 -1.74
C VAL A 13 -12.44 0.19 -2.83
N ALA A 14 -13.00 0.24 -4.03
CA ALA A 14 -12.40 0.90 -5.19
C ALA A 14 -12.01 2.34 -4.85
N GLY A 15 -10.81 2.75 -5.24
CA GLY A 15 -10.33 4.11 -5.04
C GLY A 15 -9.90 4.42 -3.60
N ARG A 16 -9.67 3.40 -2.77
CA ARG A 16 -9.09 3.58 -1.43
C ARG A 16 -7.57 3.62 -1.51
N ILE A 17 -6.96 4.50 -0.70
CA ILE A 17 -5.51 4.51 -0.51
C ILE A 17 -5.16 3.69 0.74
N THR A 18 -4.31 2.69 0.54
CA THR A 18 -3.68 1.92 1.62
C THR A 18 -2.27 2.45 1.82
N LEU A 19 -1.83 2.63 3.06
CA LEU A 19 -0.51 3.15 3.41
C LEU A 19 0.30 2.12 4.19
N VAL A 20 1.58 2.04 3.87
CA VAL A 20 2.60 1.30 4.63
C VAL A 20 3.72 2.23 5.04
N ARG A 21 3.99 2.32 6.34
CA ARG A 21 5.10 3.11 6.87
C ARG A 21 6.42 2.37 6.68
N ILE A 22 7.39 3.05 6.12
CA ILE A 22 8.77 2.58 5.94
C ILE A 22 9.71 3.53 6.68
N ILE A 23 10.73 2.95 7.32
CA ILE A 23 11.85 3.71 7.88
C ILE A 23 13.05 3.45 6.98
N LEU A 24 13.44 4.46 6.24
CA LEU A 24 14.66 4.47 5.46
C LEU A 24 15.83 4.81 6.40
N ARG A 25 16.89 4.02 6.38
CA ARG A 25 18.01 4.14 7.33
C ARG A 25 19.23 4.88 6.76
N GLU A 26 19.25 5.14 5.48
CA GLU A 26 20.35 5.79 4.77
C GLU A 26 19.80 6.64 3.62
N ASP A 27 20.62 7.55 3.11
CA ASP A 27 20.23 8.36 1.97
C ASP A 27 20.31 7.52 0.69
N ILE A 28 19.26 7.54 -0.12
CA ILE A 28 19.18 6.78 -1.37
C ILE A 28 18.68 7.66 -2.51
N THR A 29 18.90 7.19 -3.73
CA THR A 29 18.01 7.57 -4.84
C THR A 29 16.90 6.53 -4.91
N TRP A 30 15.65 6.94 -4.73
CA TRP A 30 14.52 6.06 -4.83
C TRP A 30 14.01 6.06 -6.27
N SER A 31 14.20 4.96 -7.00
CA SER A 31 13.79 4.85 -8.40
C SER A 31 12.64 3.87 -8.63
N ASN A 32 12.50 2.86 -7.76
CA ASN A 32 11.46 1.84 -7.86
C ASN A 32 10.75 1.55 -6.53
N VAL A 33 9.47 1.18 -6.60
CA VAL A 33 8.76 0.53 -5.50
C VAL A 33 8.61 -0.95 -5.83
N TRP A 34 9.10 -1.81 -4.95
CA TRP A 34 9.01 -3.25 -5.12
C TRP A 34 7.79 -3.84 -4.41
N ILE A 35 7.03 -4.68 -5.10
CA ILE A 35 5.91 -5.44 -4.52
C ILE A 35 6.03 -6.92 -4.81
N GLY A 36 5.63 -7.76 -3.86
CA GLY A 36 5.43 -9.19 -4.07
C GLY A 36 4.01 -9.48 -4.52
N LEU A 37 3.84 -10.11 -5.69
CA LEU A 37 2.57 -10.66 -6.16
C LEU A 37 2.47 -12.15 -5.79
N ALA A 38 1.39 -12.56 -5.13
CA ALA A 38 1.10 -13.93 -4.73
C ALA A 38 0.24 -14.72 -5.74
N GLY A 39 -0.32 -14.09 -6.78
CA GLY A 39 -1.14 -14.77 -7.78
C GLY A 39 -2.04 -13.86 -8.58
N LEU A 40 -3.00 -14.46 -9.30
CA LEU A 40 -4.01 -13.73 -10.05
C LEU A 40 -5.36 -13.79 -9.37
N VAL A 41 -6.18 -12.78 -9.66
CA VAL A 41 -7.59 -12.78 -9.34
C VAL A 41 -8.38 -12.99 -10.62
N ALA A 42 -9.11 -14.10 -10.68
CA ALA A 42 -10.01 -14.36 -11.78
C ALA A 42 -11.08 -13.26 -11.87
N ALA A 43 -11.31 -12.75 -13.07
CA ALA A 43 -12.29 -11.70 -13.37
C ALA A 43 -12.08 -10.34 -12.69
N ALA A 44 -10.91 -10.06 -12.10
CA ALA A 44 -10.58 -8.70 -11.70
C ALA A 44 -10.41 -7.80 -12.93
N VAL A 45 -10.99 -6.60 -12.88
CA VAL A 45 -10.82 -5.56 -13.88
C VAL A 45 -10.28 -4.34 -13.16
N LEU A 46 -8.98 -4.08 -13.35
CA LEU A 46 -8.28 -2.98 -12.69
C LEU A 46 -8.06 -1.82 -13.64
N SER A 47 -8.13 -0.63 -13.09
CA SER A 47 -7.86 0.63 -13.76
C SER A 47 -7.47 1.66 -12.72
N ASN A 48 -6.61 2.62 -13.07
CA ASN A 48 -6.23 3.71 -12.18
C ASN A 48 -5.61 3.21 -10.86
N CYS A 49 -4.73 2.20 -10.98
CA CYS A 49 -3.99 1.67 -9.86
C CYS A 49 -2.60 2.29 -9.82
N TYR A 50 -2.15 2.76 -8.67
CA TYR A 50 -0.88 3.48 -8.54
C TYR A 50 -0.16 3.11 -7.25
N LEU A 51 1.18 3.16 -7.31
CA LEU A 51 2.02 3.25 -6.12
C LEU A 51 2.60 4.65 -6.01
N GLY A 52 2.79 5.12 -4.79
CA GLY A 52 3.52 6.35 -4.55
C GLY A 52 4.23 6.36 -3.21
N VAL A 53 5.13 7.31 -3.06
CA VAL A 53 5.90 7.51 -1.83
C VAL A 53 5.55 8.87 -1.27
N TYR A 54 5.10 8.91 -0.02
CA TYR A 54 4.81 10.14 0.71
C TYR A 54 5.85 10.37 1.80
N SER A 55 6.21 11.64 2.02
CA SER A 55 7.01 12.05 3.17
C SER A 55 6.25 11.85 4.49
N ALA A 56 6.95 11.94 5.63
CA ALA A 56 6.32 11.98 6.95
C ALA A 56 5.36 13.18 7.15
N ALA A 57 5.47 14.23 6.33
CA ALA A 57 4.53 15.35 6.30
C ALA A 57 3.32 15.11 5.39
N GLY A 58 3.29 13.98 4.68
CA GLY A 58 2.22 13.63 3.75
C GLY A 58 2.34 14.28 2.37
N THR A 59 3.52 14.75 1.96
CA THR A 59 3.77 15.25 0.59
C THR A 59 4.09 14.08 -0.34
N LEU A 60 3.46 14.01 -1.52
CA LEU A 60 3.80 13.01 -2.54
C LEU A 60 5.17 13.33 -3.15
N LEU A 61 6.13 12.42 -3.02
CA LEU A 61 7.50 12.57 -3.50
C LEU A 61 7.74 11.83 -4.83
N GLY A 62 6.98 10.76 -5.07
CA GLY A 62 7.05 10.01 -6.31
C GLY A 62 5.82 9.13 -6.50
N THR A 63 5.46 8.87 -7.75
CA THR A 63 4.37 7.98 -8.13
C THR A 63 4.80 7.16 -9.34
N THR A 64 4.22 5.97 -9.48
CA THR A 64 4.31 5.16 -10.71
C THR A 64 3.37 5.72 -11.79
N THR A 65 3.49 5.23 -13.01
CA THR A 65 2.37 5.23 -13.98
C THR A 65 1.23 4.31 -13.50
N ASP A 66 0.13 4.20 -14.25
CA ASP A 66 -0.91 3.20 -13.94
C ASP A 66 -0.29 1.79 -13.98
N ILE A 67 -0.40 1.05 -12.88
CA ILE A 67 0.13 -0.31 -12.71
C ILE A 67 -0.93 -1.40 -12.82
N SER A 68 -2.15 -1.07 -13.24
CA SER A 68 -3.28 -2.02 -13.30
C SER A 68 -2.94 -3.30 -14.06
N ALA A 69 -2.31 -3.18 -15.24
CA ALA A 69 -1.86 -4.33 -16.03
C ALA A 69 -0.74 -5.12 -15.32
N SER A 70 0.16 -4.43 -14.62
CA SER A 70 1.25 -5.06 -13.87
C SER A 70 0.77 -5.89 -12.68
N LEU A 71 -0.39 -5.55 -12.11
CA LEU A 71 -1.03 -6.30 -11.03
C LEU A 71 -1.76 -7.56 -11.52
N MET A 72 -2.07 -7.63 -12.82
CA MET A 72 -2.76 -8.76 -13.46
C MET A 72 -1.79 -9.77 -14.07
N THR A 73 -0.71 -10.09 -13.34
CA THR A 73 0.24 -11.15 -13.72
C THR A 73 0.40 -12.19 -12.61
N GLY A 74 0.93 -13.38 -12.95
CA GLY A 74 1.19 -14.45 -11.97
C GLY A 74 2.10 -14.05 -10.81
N ALA A 75 2.23 -14.96 -9.84
CA ALA A 75 3.00 -14.72 -8.62
C ALA A 75 4.47 -14.39 -8.94
N THR A 76 4.92 -13.20 -8.57
CA THR A 76 6.27 -12.71 -8.86
C THR A 76 6.59 -11.45 -8.06
N ALA A 77 7.87 -11.21 -7.78
CA ALA A 77 8.32 -9.91 -7.29
C ALA A 77 8.42 -8.92 -8.45
N LYS A 78 7.93 -7.70 -8.26
CA LYS A 78 7.95 -6.66 -9.29
C LYS A 78 8.57 -5.38 -8.78
N ALA A 79 9.59 -4.91 -9.50
CA ALA A 79 10.00 -3.52 -9.46
C ALA A 79 9.03 -2.68 -10.28
N LEU A 80 8.44 -1.64 -9.68
CA LEU A 80 7.57 -0.71 -10.37
C LEU A 80 8.24 0.67 -10.36
N PRO A 81 8.67 1.18 -11.52
CA PRO A 81 9.44 2.41 -11.60
C PRO A 81 8.57 3.61 -11.23
N LEU A 82 9.15 4.52 -10.46
CA LEU A 82 8.61 5.86 -10.30
C LEU A 82 8.77 6.64 -11.60
N VAL A 83 7.78 7.46 -11.95
CA VAL A 83 7.84 8.34 -13.12
C VAL A 83 9.06 9.26 -13.04
N THR A 84 9.43 9.68 -11.84
CA THR A 84 10.62 10.48 -11.58
C THR A 84 11.31 9.96 -10.32
N PRO A 85 12.51 9.38 -10.44
CA PRO A 85 13.34 9.06 -9.28
C PRO A 85 13.65 10.31 -8.45
N PHE A 86 13.78 10.17 -7.14
CA PHE A 86 14.09 11.29 -6.25
C PHE A 86 15.12 10.90 -5.19
N ALA A 87 15.86 11.87 -4.68
CA ALA A 87 16.76 11.66 -3.53
C ALA A 87 15.94 11.62 -2.25
N ALA A 88 16.04 10.53 -1.50
CA ALA A 88 15.36 10.31 -0.23
C ALA A 88 16.40 10.26 0.88
N ALA A 89 16.34 11.21 1.82
CA ALA A 89 17.17 11.16 3.02
C ALA A 89 16.66 10.08 3.99
N ALA A 90 17.53 9.59 4.88
CA ALA A 90 17.11 8.71 5.97
C ALA A 90 15.92 9.31 6.76
N GLY A 91 14.91 8.51 7.06
CA GLY A 91 13.70 9.02 7.70
C GLY A 91 12.47 8.14 7.53
N THR A 92 11.32 8.69 7.89
CA THR A 92 10.02 8.01 7.77
C THR A 92 9.32 8.41 6.49
N TYR A 93 8.82 7.42 5.76
CA TYR A 93 8.04 7.57 4.54
C TYR A 93 6.83 6.66 4.59
N PHE A 94 5.86 6.91 3.70
CA PHE A 94 4.71 6.04 3.51
C PHE A 94 4.63 5.62 2.05
N ILE A 95 4.64 4.32 1.80
CA ILE A 95 4.27 3.77 0.50
C ILE A 95 2.75 3.73 0.45
N ALA A 96 2.17 4.42 -0.53
CA ALA A 96 0.76 4.41 -0.82
C ALA A 96 0.44 3.46 -1.96
N ILE A 97 -0.67 2.75 -1.81
CA ILE A 97 -1.26 1.91 -2.86
C ILE A 97 -2.67 2.41 -3.09
N LEU A 98 -2.92 2.93 -4.28
CA LEU A 98 -4.26 3.17 -4.77
C LEU A 98 -4.68 1.98 -5.61
N LEU A 99 -5.68 1.23 -5.14
CA LEU A 99 -6.27 0.12 -5.89
C LEU A 99 -7.68 0.50 -6.31
N ASN A 100 -7.97 0.37 -7.61
CA ASN A 100 -9.23 0.78 -8.19
C ASN A 100 -9.66 -0.17 -9.32
N GLY A 101 -10.97 -0.17 -9.63
CA GLY A 101 -11.62 -1.15 -10.49
C GLY A 101 -12.56 -2.09 -9.73
N THR A 102 -12.80 -3.27 -10.28
CA THR A 102 -13.68 -4.31 -9.72
C THR A 102 -12.91 -5.59 -9.47
N TRP A 103 -13.14 -6.22 -8.32
CA TRP A 103 -12.51 -7.48 -7.94
C TRP A 103 -13.32 -8.18 -6.86
N ALA A 104 -13.12 -9.48 -6.69
CA ALA A 104 -13.81 -10.24 -5.65
C ALA A 104 -13.36 -9.76 -4.24
N PRO A 105 -14.28 -9.47 -3.32
CA PRO A 105 -14.00 -9.07 -1.93
C PRO A 105 -13.16 -10.10 -1.15
N ASN A 106 -11.83 -10.03 -1.24
CA ASN A 106 -10.77 -10.88 -0.60
C ASN A 106 -9.58 -11.16 -1.54
N SER A 107 -9.73 -10.87 -2.82
CA SER A 107 -8.86 -11.40 -3.88
C SER A 107 -7.66 -10.48 -4.17
N LEU A 108 -7.91 -9.17 -4.24
CA LEU A 108 -6.86 -8.13 -4.37
C LEU A 108 -6.64 -7.34 -3.07
N THR A 109 -7.52 -7.52 -2.08
CA THR A 109 -7.29 -6.93 -0.77
C THR A 109 -6.19 -7.71 -0.08
N PHE A 110 -5.07 -7.04 0.13
CA PHE A 110 -3.92 -7.51 0.88
C PHE A 110 -4.36 -8.35 2.12
N LYS A 111 -4.22 -9.69 2.09
CA LYS A 111 -4.73 -10.62 3.13
C LYS A 111 -4.11 -10.42 4.53
N ALA A 112 -4.79 -9.72 5.42
CA ALA A 112 -4.48 -9.84 6.84
C ALA A 112 -5.73 -9.80 7.70
N SER A 113 -6.09 -10.97 8.18
CA SER A 113 -7.12 -11.12 9.20
C SER A 113 -6.50 -10.90 10.58
N GLY A 114 -7.01 -9.94 11.35
CA GLY A 114 -6.72 -9.79 12.79
C GLY A 114 -5.39 -9.14 13.18
N ALA A 115 -4.40 -9.12 12.28
CA ALA A 115 -3.08 -8.55 12.56
C ALA A 115 -3.07 -7.01 12.56
N GLY A 116 -4.09 -6.34 12.01
CA GLY A 116 -4.13 -4.87 11.90
C GLY A 116 -3.96 -4.13 13.24
N VAL A 117 -4.54 -4.67 14.31
CA VAL A 117 -4.41 -4.12 15.67
C VAL A 117 -3.03 -4.43 16.25
N SER A 118 -2.46 -5.62 15.97
CA SER A 118 -1.15 -6.00 16.50
C SER A 118 0.02 -5.33 15.74
N VAL A 119 -0.06 -5.17 14.42
CA VAL A 119 0.97 -4.47 13.63
C VAL A 119 1.04 -2.98 13.97
N ASN A 120 -0.07 -2.40 14.40
CA ASN A 120 -0.16 -1.03 14.89
C ASN A 120 -0.21 -0.95 16.43
N ALA A 121 0.14 -2.02 17.15
CA ALA A 121 0.05 -2.02 18.60
C ALA A 121 0.85 -0.85 19.21
N GLY A 122 0.18 -0.06 20.05
CA GLY A 122 0.76 1.12 20.69
C GLY A 122 1.01 2.31 19.75
N LEU A 123 0.53 2.28 18.51
CA LEU A 123 0.67 3.35 17.53
C LEU A 123 -0.67 4.04 17.29
N THR A 124 -0.62 5.37 17.16
CA THR A 124 -1.73 6.22 16.73
C THR A 124 -1.33 6.95 15.45
N ALA A 125 -2.31 7.47 14.71
CA ALA A 125 -2.02 8.37 13.58
C ALA A 125 -1.17 9.57 14.06
N PRO A 126 -0.22 10.08 13.26
CA PRO A 126 0.15 9.67 11.90
C PRO A 126 1.17 8.51 11.83
N ASN A 127 1.42 7.81 12.94
CA ASN A 127 2.53 6.86 13.10
C ASN A 127 2.15 5.39 12.83
N LEU A 128 0.97 5.14 12.28
CA LEU A 128 0.51 3.77 12.00
C LEU A 128 1.43 3.11 10.98
N ARG A 129 1.77 1.82 11.19
CA ARG A 129 2.57 1.03 10.24
C ARG A 129 1.78 0.65 9.01
N TYR A 130 0.51 0.30 9.19
CA TYR A 130 -0.41 -0.03 8.11
C TYR A 130 -1.73 0.67 8.36
N SER A 131 -2.23 1.42 7.38
CA SER A 131 -3.48 2.16 7.53
C SER A 131 -4.16 2.38 6.18
N ASN A 132 -5.37 2.92 6.20
CA ASN A 132 -5.96 3.51 5.02
C ASN A 132 -6.22 4.99 5.22
N THR A 133 -6.40 5.69 4.11
CA THR A 133 -6.95 7.03 4.06
C THR A 133 -7.70 7.22 2.75
N LEU A 134 -8.67 8.13 2.76
CA LEU A 134 -9.50 8.51 1.61
C LEU A 134 -10.22 7.31 0.94
N THR A 135 -11.24 7.63 0.16
CA THR A 135 -11.90 6.69 -0.76
C THR A 135 -12.23 7.42 -2.04
N SER A 136 -12.71 6.68 -3.05
CA SER A 136 -13.18 7.25 -4.33
C SER A 136 -12.10 8.02 -5.10
N GLN A 137 -10.83 7.69 -4.87
CA GLN A 137 -9.70 8.28 -5.59
C GLN A 137 -9.50 7.59 -6.94
N THR A 138 -9.15 8.38 -7.96
CA THR A 138 -8.72 7.89 -9.28
C THR A 138 -7.25 8.19 -9.54
N SER A 139 -6.58 8.89 -8.63
CA SER A 139 -5.14 9.16 -8.65
C SER A 139 -4.64 9.36 -7.22
N LEU A 140 -3.31 9.33 -7.04
CA LEU A 140 -2.71 9.70 -5.76
C LEU A 140 -2.71 11.24 -5.60
N PRO A 141 -3.26 11.79 -4.51
CA PRO A 141 -3.21 13.22 -4.23
C PRO A 141 -1.78 13.74 -4.07
N SER A 142 -1.54 15.02 -4.37
CA SER A 142 -0.23 15.64 -4.11
C SER A 142 0.09 15.72 -2.60
N SER A 143 -0.93 15.66 -1.74
CA SER A 143 -0.76 15.61 -0.30
C SER A 143 -1.81 14.75 0.41
N LEU A 144 -1.44 14.17 1.56
CA LEU A 144 -2.30 13.41 2.44
C LEU A 144 -2.24 13.97 3.86
N THR A 145 -3.41 14.13 4.48
CA THR A 145 -3.52 14.44 5.91
C THR A 145 -3.31 13.17 6.72
N LEU A 146 -2.07 12.87 7.11
CA LEU A 146 -1.71 11.62 7.78
C LEU A 146 -2.31 11.46 9.20
N SER A 147 -2.74 12.54 9.85
CA SER A 147 -3.52 12.43 11.09
C SER A 147 -4.89 11.76 10.88
N GLY A 148 -5.39 11.73 9.64
CA GLY A 148 -6.62 11.05 9.25
C GLY A 148 -6.46 9.56 8.91
N GLN A 149 -5.31 8.94 9.21
CA GLN A 149 -5.12 7.51 9.00
C GLN A 149 -6.10 6.68 9.82
N LEU A 150 -6.70 5.66 9.18
CA LEU A 150 -7.68 4.78 9.78
C LEU A 150 -7.17 3.33 9.80
N THR A 151 -7.51 2.60 10.86
CA THR A 151 -7.18 1.18 11.05
C THR A 151 -8.39 0.25 10.86
N SER A 152 -9.58 0.82 10.60
CA SER A 152 -10.85 0.10 10.49
C SER A 152 -10.83 -1.00 9.43
N PHE A 153 -9.87 -0.95 8.50
CA PHE A 153 -9.60 -2.02 7.56
C PHE A 153 -8.09 -2.08 7.32
N ILE A 154 -7.39 -3.13 7.74
CA ILE A 154 -5.95 -3.25 7.44
C ILE A 154 -5.78 -4.43 6.49
N ASN A 155 -5.76 -4.11 5.20
CA ASN A 155 -5.40 -5.06 4.17
C ASN A 155 -3.86 -5.18 4.22
N THR A 156 -3.32 -6.24 4.82
CA THR A 156 -1.88 -6.38 5.11
C THR A 156 -1.16 -7.56 4.44
N GLY A 157 -1.85 -8.45 3.74
CA GLY A 157 -1.21 -9.61 3.08
C GLY A 157 -0.74 -9.31 1.67
N TRP A 158 0.21 -10.06 1.14
CA TRP A 158 1.03 -9.75 -0.06
C TRP A 158 2.26 -8.91 0.26
N ALA A 159 2.16 -7.92 1.15
CA ALA A 159 3.26 -7.01 1.42
C ALA A 159 3.94 -7.18 2.79
N SER A 160 3.90 -8.39 3.37
CA SER A 160 4.81 -8.73 4.48
C SER A 160 6.28 -8.87 4.02
N GLN A 161 6.52 -8.68 2.72
CA GLN A 161 7.79 -8.89 2.04
C GLN A 161 8.03 -7.75 1.05
N TRP A 162 8.17 -6.53 1.58
CA TRP A 162 8.77 -5.41 0.85
C TRP A 162 10.27 -5.69 0.74
N TYR A 163 10.73 -6.07 -0.44
CA TYR A 163 12.13 -6.35 -0.69
C TYR A 163 12.70 -5.34 -1.66
N GLY A 164 13.67 -4.56 -1.17
CA GLY A 164 14.52 -3.73 -2.02
C GLY A 164 13.96 -2.33 -2.23
N VAL A 165 14.72 -1.35 -1.77
CA VAL A 165 14.63 0.02 -2.28
C VAL A 165 15.89 0.22 -3.12
N SER A 166 15.71 0.61 -4.38
CA SER A 166 16.77 0.91 -5.35
C SER A 166 16.27 1.97 -6.32
#